data_AF-A0A9D7GM79-F1
#
_entry.id   AF-A0A9D7GM79-F1
#
_cell.length_a   1.000
_cell.length_b   1.000
_cell.length_c   1.000
_cell.angle_alpha   90.00
_cell.angle_beta   90.00
_cell.angle_gamma   90.00
#
_symmetry.space_group_name_H-M   'P 1'
#
loop_
_entity.id
_entity.type
_entity.pdbx_description
1 polymer ?
#
loop_
_entity_poly.entity_id
_entity_poly.type
_entity_poly.pdbx_seq_one_letter_code
_entity_poly.pdbx_strand_id
1 'polypeptide(L)'
;MHADAGRLVAQIRHFLTTATCLDVGFLPFTPPESLLKSNKFIYQARCRCFASVSSCVENRAEAKVYMILRLNVLLHTIKGLSYLMLFATFSLLTNGCYYDIEEELYPSTTDSCDTANVTFSATVVPILEQQCYNCHSVSSNTSGILLEGYDNVMVRVNDGSLEGSINYASGFSPMPSGAPKLTDCNLAKISKWIGDGAPDN
;
A
#
# COMPACT_ATOMS: atom_id res chain seq x y z
N MET A 1 -39.39 24.68 44.05
CA MET A 1 -39.04 25.62 42.97
C MET A 1 -39.42 24.95 41.65
N HIS A 2 -40.48 25.48 41.02
CA HIS A 2 -40.98 25.25 39.65
C HIS A 2 -41.27 23.79 39.26
N ALA A 3 -42.47 23.20 39.37
CA ALA A 3 -43.84 23.68 39.08
C ALA A 3 -43.96 24.29 37.66
N ASP A 4 -44.71 23.60 36.77
CA ASP A 4 -45.37 24.08 35.53
C ASP A 4 -45.28 23.14 34.29
N ALA A 5 -45.22 21.82 34.48
CA ALA A 5 -45.43 20.85 33.38
C ALA A 5 -46.84 20.23 33.33
N GLY A 6 -47.79 20.75 34.13
CA GLY A 6 -49.12 20.16 34.31
C GLY A 6 -50.31 20.98 33.79
N ARG A 7 -50.09 22.17 33.21
CA ARG A 7 -51.17 23.14 32.92
C ARG A 7 -51.42 23.46 31.46
N LEU A 8 -50.78 22.76 30.52
CA LEU A 8 -50.97 22.99 29.08
C LEU A 8 -51.51 21.77 28.30
N VAL A 9 -51.99 20.74 29.00
CA VAL A 9 -52.70 19.59 28.40
C VAL A 9 -54.23 19.73 28.54
N ALA A 10 -54.72 20.81 29.17
CA ALA A 10 -56.12 20.99 29.53
C ALA A 10 -56.82 22.21 28.90
N GLN A 11 -56.32 22.74 27.76
CA GLN A 11 -57.04 23.76 26.97
C GLN A 11 -57.22 23.42 25.49
N ILE A 12 -56.90 22.19 25.08
CA ILE A 12 -57.23 21.64 23.76
C ILE A 12 -58.31 20.55 23.92
N ARG A 13 -59.36 20.86 24.69
CA ARG A 13 -60.55 20.00 24.81
C ARG A 13 -61.86 20.77 24.78
N HIS A 14 -61.89 21.98 24.20
CA HIS A 14 -63.15 22.74 24.18
C HIS A 14 -63.46 23.55 22.93
N PHE A 15 -62.88 23.23 21.77
CA PHE A 15 -63.25 23.93 20.54
C PHE A 15 -63.32 23.07 19.26
N LEU A 16 -63.61 21.77 19.39
CA LEU A 16 -64.02 20.94 18.24
C LEU A 16 -65.12 19.94 18.65
N THR A 17 -66.12 20.41 19.39
CA THR A 17 -67.47 19.83 19.32
C THR A 17 -68.28 20.70 18.36
N THR A 18 -68.32 20.27 17.09
CA THR A 18 -69.30 20.55 16.02
C THR A 18 -68.61 20.49 14.64
N ALA A 19 -68.06 19.33 14.32
CA ALA A 19 -67.82 18.98 12.92
C ALA A 19 -68.24 17.52 12.77
N THR A 20 -69.49 17.34 12.38
CA THR A 20 -70.06 16.07 11.94
C THR A 20 -69.33 15.62 10.68
N CYS A 21 -68.30 14.80 10.84
CA CYS A 21 -67.82 13.96 9.77
C CYS A 21 -68.32 12.55 10.08
N LEU A 22 -69.28 12.12 9.26
CA LEU A 22 -69.82 10.77 9.27
C LEU A 22 -68.71 9.73 9.17
N ASP A 23 -69.02 8.61 9.82
CA ASP A 23 -68.31 7.35 9.89
C ASP A 23 -67.54 6.94 8.62
N VAL A 24 -66.22 6.85 8.76
CA VAL A 24 -65.41 5.83 8.07
C VAL A 24 -64.39 5.32 9.08
N GLY A 25 -64.38 4.00 9.24
CA GLY A 25 -63.86 3.29 10.41
C GLY A 25 -62.43 3.65 10.83
N PHE A 26 -62.27 3.84 12.13
CA PHE A 26 -60.98 3.77 12.82
C PHE A 26 -60.44 2.34 12.75
N LEU A 27 -59.31 2.15 12.08
CA LEU A 27 -58.39 1.07 12.44
C LEU A 27 -57.39 1.64 13.46
N PRO A 28 -57.27 1.07 14.66
CA PRO A 28 -56.24 1.47 15.60
C PRO A 28 -54.89 0.94 15.11
N PHE A 29 -54.07 1.79 14.51
CA PHE A 29 -52.66 1.49 14.32
C PHE A 29 -51.91 1.88 15.59
N THR A 30 -51.70 0.91 16.49
CA THR A 30 -50.75 1.07 17.58
C THR A 30 -49.32 0.91 17.02
N PRO A 31 -48.48 1.96 17.04
CA PRO A 31 -47.10 1.81 16.63
C PRO A 31 -46.34 0.95 17.66
N PRO A 32 -45.41 0.08 17.23
CA PRO A 32 -44.56 -0.67 18.14
C PRO A 32 -43.68 0.27 18.98
N GLU A 33 -43.55 -0.05 20.28
CA GLU A 33 -42.88 0.73 21.33
C GLU A 33 -41.38 1.03 21.05
N SER A 34 -40.80 0.39 20.04
CA SER A 34 -39.41 0.58 19.64
C SER A 34 -39.10 1.91 18.95
N LEU A 35 -40.12 2.69 18.55
CA LEU A 35 -39.95 3.97 17.83
C LEU A 35 -40.02 5.23 18.72
N LEU A 36 -40.17 5.09 20.04
CA LEU A 36 -40.21 6.23 20.98
C LEU A 36 -38.83 6.76 21.42
N LYS A 37 -37.71 6.09 21.06
CA LYS A 37 -36.35 6.48 21.51
C LYS A 37 -35.55 7.34 20.53
N SER A 38 -35.99 7.50 19.28
CA SER A 38 -35.34 8.43 18.35
C SER A 38 -36.14 9.72 18.30
N ASN A 39 -35.65 10.77 18.96
CA ASN A 39 -36.16 12.16 18.93
C ASN A 39 -36.23 12.74 17.50
N LYS A 40 -37.07 12.17 16.64
CA LYS A 40 -37.40 12.61 15.29
C LYS A 40 -38.88 12.39 15.07
N PHE A 41 -39.71 13.17 15.75
CA PHE A 41 -41.07 13.41 15.27
C PHE A 41 -41.10 14.79 14.62
N ILE A 42 -40.79 14.80 13.31
CA ILE A 42 -41.41 15.77 12.42
C ILE A 42 -42.87 15.35 12.35
N TYR A 43 -43.74 16.06 13.06
CA TYR A 43 -45.18 15.95 12.85
C TYR A 43 -45.50 16.44 11.44
N GLN A 44 -45.49 15.56 10.45
CA GLN A 44 -46.25 15.81 9.23
C GLN A 44 -47.69 15.38 9.46
N ALA A 45 -48.45 16.27 10.10
CA ALA A 45 -49.90 16.25 9.96
C ALA A 45 -50.22 16.58 8.49
N ARG A 46 -50.51 15.56 7.68
CA ARG A 46 -51.09 15.76 6.35
C ARG A 46 -52.56 16.13 6.51
N CYS A 47 -52.83 17.40 6.78
CA CYS A 47 -54.16 17.96 6.56
C CYS A 47 -54.33 18.22 5.07
N ARG A 48 -55.10 17.37 4.38
CA ARG A 48 -55.69 17.73 3.07
C ARG A 48 -56.92 18.59 3.36
N CYS A 49 -56.86 19.88 3.04
CA CYS A 49 -58.06 20.69 2.88
C CYS A 49 -58.27 20.94 1.38
N PHE A 50 -59.48 20.58 0.94
CA PHE A 50 -60.04 20.90 -0.37
C PHE A 50 -60.43 22.38 -0.42
N ALA A 51 -60.62 22.87 -1.65
CA ALA A 51 -60.76 24.26 -2.04
C ALA A 51 -61.66 25.17 -1.17
N SER A 52 -61.31 26.47 -1.22
CA SER A 52 -62.01 27.66 -0.70
C SER A 52 -61.83 27.95 0.80
N VAL A 53 -60.76 28.69 1.15
CA VAL A 53 -60.83 30.06 1.70
C VAL A 53 -59.46 30.72 1.46
N SER A 54 -59.48 31.86 0.79
CA SER A 54 -58.33 32.75 0.64
C SER A 54 -57.92 33.32 2.00
N SER A 55 -56.83 32.80 2.60
CA SER A 55 -55.85 33.53 3.42
C SER A 55 -55.00 32.54 4.22
N CYS A 56 -53.90 32.07 3.63
CA CYS A 56 -52.75 31.67 4.44
C CYS A 56 -51.78 32.84 4.45
N VAL A 57 -51.68 33.46 5.63
CA VAL A 57 -50.70 34.46 6.02
C VAL A 57 -49.30 34.01 5.56
N GLU A 58 -48.65 34.83 4.76
CA GLU A 58 -47.30 34.60 4.28
C GLU A 58 -46.32 34.74 5.46
N ASN A 59 -45.97 33.60 6.06
CA ASN A 59 -45.11 33.52 7.23
C ASN A 59 -43.67 33.93 6.86
N ARG A 60 -43.30 35.17 7.19
CA ARG A 60 -41.92 35.71 7.13
C ARG A 60 -40.88 34.90 7.93
N ALA A 61 -41.31 33.92 8.74
CA ALA A 61 -40.47 33.04 9.55
C ALA A 61 -39.84 31.87 8.76
N GLU A 62 -40.43 31.45 7.64
CA GLU A 62 -39.93 30.31 6.85
C GLU A 62 -38.59 30.65 6.14
N ALA A 63 -38.40 31.91 5.75
CA ALA A 63 -37.20 32.35 5.03
C ALA A 63 -35.91 32.27 5.88
N LYS A 64 -36.00 32.56 7.19
CA LYS A 64 -34.84 32.51 8.11
C LYS A 64 -34.44 31.08 8.45
N VAL A 65 -35.43 30.21 8.68
CA VAL A 65 -35.20 28.78 8.94
C VAL A 65 -34.60 28.11 7.70
N TYR A 66 -35.09 28.46 6.51
CA TYR A 66 -34.55 27.99 5.23
C TYR A 66 -33.10 28.44 4.98
N MET A 67 -32.76 29.70 5.30
CA MET A 67 -31.38 30.19 5.20
C MET A 67 -30.43 29.46 6.16
N ILE A 68 -30.82 29.25 7.42
CA ILE A 68 -29.98 28.56 8.42
C ILE A 68 -29.81 27.08 8.07
N LEU A 69 -30.87 26.42 7.59
CA LEU A 69 -30.81 25.05 7.07
C LEU A 69 -29.87 24.97 5.86
N ARG A 70 -29.98 25.89 4.89
CA ARG A 70 -29.08 25.95 3.73
C ARG A 70 -27.62 26.22 4.15
N LEU A 71 -27.39 27.09 5.13
CA LEU A 71 -26.04 27.40 5.62
C LEU A 71 -25.40 26.19 6.33
N ASN A 72 -26.15 25.46 7.16
CA ASN A 72 -25.66 24.26 7.86
C ASN A 72 -25.43 23.07 6.91
N VAL A 73 -26.27 22.91 5.88
CA VAL A 73 -26.07 21.90 4.82
C VAL A 73 -24.81 22.24 4.00
N LEU A 74 -24.63 23.50 3.62
CA LEU A 74 -23.43 23.97 2.92
C LEU A 74 -22.16 23.79 3.77
N LEU A 75 -22.23 24.09 5.08
CA LEU A 75 -21.10 23.88 5.99
C LEU A 75 -20.75 22.39 6.15
N HIS A 76 -21.76 21.50 6.14
CA HIS A 76 -21.55 20.05 6.19
C HIS A 76 -20.96 19.51 4.89
N THR A 77 -21.39 19.99 3.72
CA THR A 77 -20.84 19.57 2.43
C THR A 77 -19.41 20.05 2.24
N ILE A 78 -19.06 21.26 2.70
CA ILE A 78 -17.68 21.78 2.66
C ILE A 78 -16.75 21.00 3.60
N LYS A 79 -17.20 20.67 4.82
CA LYS A 79 -16.43 19.82 5.74
C LYS A 79 -16.25 18.41 5.17
N GLY A 80 -17.30 17.82 4.59
CA GLY A 80 -17.23 16.53 3.93
C GLY A 80 -16.24 16.50 2.77
N LEU A 81 -16.22 17.55 1.93
CA LEU A 81 -15.27 17.67 0.82
C LEU A 81 -13.83 17.88 1.32
N SER A 82 -13.63 18.62 2.41
CA SER A 82 -12.32 18.78 3.05
C SER A 82 -11.79 17.46 3.62
N TYR A 83 -12.63 16.68 4.29
CA TYR A 83 -12.27 15.34 4.78
C TYR A 83 -11.96 14.35 3.65
N LEU A 84 -12.68 14.44 2.52
CA LEU A 84 -12.44 13.62 1.33
C LEU A 84 -11.05 13.89 0.72
N MET A 85 -10.65 15.16 0.65
CA MET A 85 -9.33 15.57 0.15
C MET A 85 -8.20 15.15 1.10
N LEU A 86 -8.43 15.20 2.42
CA LEU A 86 -7.48 14.73 3.44
C LEU A 86 -7.28 13.20 3.44
N PHE A 87 -8.32 12.44 3.11
CA PHE A 87 -8.23 10.98 2.97
C PHE A 87 -7.50 10.57 1.67
N ALA A 88 -7.71 11.32 0.59
CA ALA A 88 -7.03 11.11 -0.69
C ALA A 88 -5.52 11.38 -0.62
N THR A 89 -5.09 12.40 0.14
CA THR A 89 -3.66 12.71 0.32
C THR A 89 -2.96 11.72 1.27
N PHE A 90 -3.68 11.13 2.24
CA PHE A 90 -3.13 10.09 3.13
C PHE A 90 -2.87 8.77 2.38
N SER A 91 -3.69 8.44 1.39
CA SER A 91 -3.53 7.23 0.57
C SER A 91 -2.27 7.27 -0.32
N LEU A 92 -1.84 8.47 -0.72
CA LEU A 92 -0.63 8.71 -1.53
C LEU A 92 0.69 8.57 -0.75
N LEU A 93 0.64 8.39 0.58
CA LEU A 93 1.82 8.28 1.45
C LEU A 93 2.20 6.82 1.77
N THR A 94 1.48 5.83 1.25
CA THR A 94 1.80 4.40 1.46
C THR A 94 2.92 3.94 0.53
N ASN A 95 4.14 4.41 0.78
CA ASN A 95 5.33 3.78 0.22
C ASN A 95 5.59 2.47 0.99
N GLY A 96 5.28 1.35 0.37
CA GLY A 96 5.64 0.03 0.87
C GLY A 96 7.10 -0.26 0.54
N CYS A 97 7.95 -0.35 1.56
CA CYS A 97 9.25 -0.99 1.39
C CYS A 97 9.01 -2.49 1.39
N TYR A 98 9.20 -3.13 0.23
CA TYR A 98 9.30 -4.57 0.15
C TYR A 98 10.72 -4.97 0.57
N TYR A 99 10.81 -5.92 1.49
CA TYR A 99 12.08 -6.51 1.87
C TYR A 99 12.30 -7.71 0.97
N ASP A 100 13.19 -7.58 -0.01
CA ASP A 100 13.64 -8.73 -0.79
C ASP A 100 14.42 -9.65 0.15
N ILE A 101 14.03 -10.92 0.18
CA ILE A 101 14.73 -11.97 0.90
C ILE A 101 15.92 -12.37 0.01
N GLU A 102 17.15 -12.19 0.48
CA GLU A 102 18.37 -12.38 -0.33
C GLU A 102 18.47 -13.78 -0.96
N GLU A 103 17.83 -14.77 -0.33
CA GLU A 103 17.76 -16.16 -0.78
C GLU A 103 16.86 -16.39 -2.02
N GLU A 104 15.88 -15.52 -2.30
CA GLU A 104 15.08 -15.59 -3.54
C GLU A 104 15.81 -14.96 -4.73
N LEU A 105 16.65 -13.94 -4.49
CA LEU A 105 17.41 -13.25 -5.54
C LEU A 105 18.66 -14.02 -5.98
N TYR A 106 19.24 -14.78 -5.05
CA TYR A 106 20.34 -15.70 -5.29
C TYR A 106 19.91 -17.08 -4.82
N PRO A 107 19.16 -17.85 -5.64
CA PRO A 107 18.88 -19.23 -5.28
C PRO A 107 20.23 -19.92 -5.10
N SER A 108 20.54 -20.27 -3.86
CA SER A 108 21.63 -21.17 -3.57
C SER A 108 21.22 -22.48 -4.20
N THR A 109 21.67 -22.73 -5.44
CA THR A 109 21.53 -24.04 -6.01
C THR A 109 22.35 -24.93 -5.09
N THR A 110 21.64 -25.69 -4.28
CA THR A 110 22.11 -26.90 -3.63
C THR A 110 22.38 -27.98 -4.68
N ASP A 111 22.94 -27.58 -5.83
CA ASP A 111 23.84 -28.42 -6.57
C ASP A 111 25.02 -28.61 -5.62
N SER A 112 25.21 -29.84 -5.15
CA SER A 112 26.40 -30.19 -4.40
C SER A 112 27.61 -29.61 -5.14
N CYS A 113 28.28 -28.62 -4.54
CA CYS A 113 29.40 -27.98 -5.19
C CYS A 113 30.52 -29.01 -5.34
N ASP A 114 30.57 -29.64 -6.52
CA ASP A 114 31.56 -30.67 -6.79
C ASP A 114 32.92 -29.98 -7.00
N THR A 115 33.82 -30.25 -6.05
CA THR A 115 35.21 -29.79 -6.03
C THR A 115 36.18 -30.95 -6.20
N ALA A 116 35.69 -32.17 -6.49
CA ALA A 116 36.52 -33.35 -6.61
C ALA A 116 37.33 -33.39 -7.90
N ASN A 117 36.74 -32.94 -9.02
CA ASN A 117 37.35 -32.98 -10.36
C ASN A 117 37.41 -31.59 -11.01
N VAL A 118 37.98 -30.61 -10.31
CA VAL A 118 38.19 -29.27 -10.87
C VAL A 118 39.36 -29.29 -11.85
N THR A 119 39.11 -28.86 -13.08
CA THR A 119 40.13 -28.74 -14.14
C THR A 119 40.16 -27.32 -14.71
N PHE A 120 41.28 -26.91 -15.28
CA PHE A 120 41.39 -25.58 -15.89
C PHE A 120 40.40 -25.44 -17.05
N SER A 121 40.45 -26.36 -18.01
CA SER A 121 39.68 -26.28 -19.24
C SER A 121 38.17 -26.46 -19.04
N ALA A 122 37.75 -27.42 -18.21
CA ALA A 122 36.33 -27.75 -18.08
C ALA A 122 35.63 -27.04 -16.91
N THR A 123 36.38 -26.47 -15.94
CA THR A 123 35.79 -25.80 -14.78
C THR A 123 36.17 -24.34 -14.66
N VAL A 124 37.47 -24.01 -14.69
CA VAL A 124 37.93 -22.64 -14.43
C VAL A 124 37.64 -21.73 -15.63
N VAL A 125 37.96 -22.16 -16.85
CA VAL A 125 37.71 -21.37 -18.06
C VAL A 125 36.24 -20.98 -18.21
N PRO A 126 35.24 -21.88 -18.06
CA PRO A 126 33.83 -21.49 -18.11
C PRO A 126 33.43 -20.45 -17.05
N ILE A 127 34.04 -20.47 -15.86
CA ILE A 127 33.81 -19.45 -14.83
C ILE A 127 34.40 -18.11 -15.27
N LEU A 128 35.64 -18.11 -15.81
CA LEU A 128 36.29 -16.90 -16.31
C LEU A 128 35.54 -16.30 -17.51
N GLU A 129 35.04 -17.13 -18.42
CA GLU A 129 34.22 -16.70 -19.56
C GLU A 129 32.96 -15.99 -19.11
N GLN A 130 32.23 -16.58 -18.16
CA GLN A 130 30.96 -16.02 -17.70
C GLN A 130 31.13 -14.77 -16.84
N GLN A 131 32.14 -14.74 -15.97
CA GLN A 131 32.25 -13.75 -14.89
C GLN A 131 33.34 -12.69 -15.13
N CYS A 132 34.30 -12.94 -16.03
CA CYS A 132 35.49 -12.10 -16.16
C CYS A 132 35.71 -11.57 -17.59
N TYR A 133 35.44 -12.37 -18.63
CA TYR A 133 35.83 -12.04 -20.01
C TYR A 133 35.09 -10.85 -20.62
N ASN A 134 33.98 -10.43 -20.02
CA ASN A 134 33.31 -9.17 -20.37
C ASN A 134 34.24 -7.95 -20.26
N CYS A 135 35.25 -7.99 -19.37
CA CYS A 135 36.22 -6.90 -19.17
C CYS A 135 37.69 -7.33 -19.25
N HIS A 136 37.97 -8.65 -19.25
CA HIS A 136 39.32 -9.23 -19.21
C HIS A 136 39.60 -10.24 -20.35
N SER A 137 39.00 -10.03 -21.52
CA SER A 137 39.26 -10.84 -22.74
C SER A 137 40.13 -10.09 -23.74
N VAL A 138 40.56 -10.77 -24.82
CA VAL A 138 41.29 -10.10 -25.92
C VAL A 138 40.41 -9.01 -26.56
N SER A 139 39.10 -9.23 -26.62
CA SER A 139 38.15 -8.31 -27.25
C SER A 139 37.76 -7.12 -26.36
N SER A 140 37.82 -7.28 -25.04
CA SER A 140 37.43 -6.28 -24.05
C SER A 140 38.41 -6.36 -22.89
N ASN A 141 39.39 -5.46 -22.88
CA ASN A 141 40.48 -5.40 -21.90
C ASN A 141 40.61 -4.00 -21.29
N THR A 142 39.59 -3.58 -20.55
CA THR A 142 39.45 -2.20 -20.06
C THR A 142 40.53 -1.81 -19.04
N SER A 143 41.11 -2.78 -18.34
CA SER A 143 42.13 -2.56 -17.30
C SER A 143 43.56 -2.97 -17.71
N GLY A 144 43.76 -3.43 -18.95
CA GLY A 144 45.05 -3.98 -19.39
C GLY A 144 45.37 -5.39 -18.85
N ILE A 145 44.45 -6.00 -18.12
CA ILE A 145 44.55 -7.35 -17.55
C ILE A 145 43.81 -8.33 -18.45
N LEU A 146 44.56 -9.20 -19.14
CA LEU A 146 44.02 -10.30 -19.92
C LEU A 146 43.95 -11.57 -19.06
N LEU A 147 42.83 -12.31 -19.12
CA LEU A 147 42.59 -13.60 -18.47
C LEU A 147 42.26 -14.73 -19.47
N GLU A 148 42.29 -14.43 -20.77
CA GLU A 148 42.10 -15.42 -21.82
C GLU A 148 43.40 -16.22 -22.02
N GLY A 149 43.35 -17.53 -21.82
CA GLY A 149 44.50 -18.43 -21.91
C GLY A 149 45.25 -18.67 -20.59
N TYR A 150 45.75 -19.89 -20.42
CA TYR A 150 46.38 -20.38 -19.18
C TYR A 150 47.54 -19.51 -18.70
N ASP A 151 48.49 -19.18 -19.58
CA ASP A 151 49.67 -18.38 -19.23
C ASP A 151 49.30 -17.00 -18.64
N ASN A 152 48.26 -16.38 -19.18
CA ASN A 152 47.78 -15.08 -18.72
C ASN A 152 47.11 -15.16 -17.34
N VAL A 153 46.37 -16.24 -17.09
CA VAL A 153 45.77 -16.52 -15.78
C VAL A 153 46.86 -16.80 -14.75
N MET A 154 47.88 -17.58 -15.11
CA MET A 154 48.95 -17.95 -14.17
C MET A 154 49.78 -16.77 -13.68
N VAL A 155 49.93 -15.70 -14.46
CA VAL A 155 50.53 -14.45 -13.97
C VAL A 155 49.77 -13.94 -12.73
N ARG A 156 48.44 -14.00 -12.75
CA ARG A 156 47.55 -13.49 -11.69
C ARG A 156 47.36 -14.47 -10.53
N VAL A 157 47.55 -15.76 -10.79
CA VAL A 157 47.63 -16.77 -9.73
C VAL A 157 48.93 -16.58 -8.95
N ASN A 158 50.05 -16.42 -9.65
CA ASN A 158 51.38 -16.31 -9.04
C ASN A 158 51.59 -15.03 -8.22
N ASP A 159 51.00 -13.91 -8.62
CA ASP A 159 51.04 -12.65 -7.87
C ASP A 159 49.95 -12.55 -6.79
N GLY A 160 49.08 -13.57 -6.68
CA GLY A 160 47.97 -13.64 -5.73
C GLY A 160 46.80 -12.71 -6.06
N SER A 161 46.86 -11.94 -7.15
CA SER A 161 45.84 -10.96 -7.48
C SER A 161 44.52 -11.60 -7.90
N LEU A 162 44.52 -12.78 -8.52
CA LEU A 162 43.29 -13.48 -8.88
C LEU A 162 42.49 -13.83 -7.62
N GLU A 163 43.11 -14.53 -6.67
CA GLU A 163 42.46 -14.95 -5.42
C GLU A 163 42.11 -13.74 -4.53
N GLY A 164 43.00 -12.76 -4.43
CA GLY A 164 42.76 -11.55 -3.65
C GLY A 164 41.57 -10.72 -4.18
N SER A 165 41.48 -10.58 -5.50
CA SER A 165 40.42 -9.76 -6.14
C SER A 165 39.05 -10.42 -6.07
N ILE A 166 38.95 -11.74 -6.26
CA ILE A 166 37.65 -12.45 -6.19
C ILE A 166 37.16 -12.62 -4.75
N ASN A 167 38.07 -12.67 -3.77
CA ASN A 167 37.71 -12.76 -2.35
C ASN A 167 37.46 -11.40 -1.68
N TYR A 168 37.74 -10.29 -2.36
CA TYR A 168 37.67 -8.92 -1.85
C TYR A 168 38.65 -8.70 -0.69
N ALA A 169 39.84 -9.30 -0.80
CA ALA A 169 40.89 -9.16 0.19
C ALA A 169 41.45 -7.74 0.21
N SER A 170 41.90 -7.29 1.39
CA SER A 170 42.52 -5.97 1.53
C SER A 170 43.76 -5.83 0.66
N GLY A 171 43.91 -4.70 -0.03
CA GLY A 171 45.01 -4.44 -0.95
C GLY A 171 44.76 -4.85 -2.40
N PHE A 172 43.63 -5.51 -2.69
CA PHE A 172 43.22 -5.88 -4.05
C PHE A 172 41.96 -5.12 -4.49
N SER A 173 41.78 -4.94 -5.80
CA SER A 173 40.54 -4.36 -6.33
C SER A 173 39.44 -5.43 -6.38
N PRO A 174 38.28 -5.22 -5.73
CA PRO A 174 37.18 -6.19 -5.76
C PRO A 174 36.70 -6.48 -7.19
N MET A 175 36.60 -7.76 -7.55
CA MET A 175 36.10 -8.21 -8.85
C MET A 175 35.09 -9.35 -8.69
N PRO A 176 33.96 -9.35 -9.43
CA PRO A 176 33.69 -8.52 -10.61
C PRO A 176 33.23 -7.08 -10.30
N SER A 177 33.77 -6.09 -11.03
CA SER A 177 33.43 -4.67 -10.80
C SER A 177 32.01 -4.34 -11.28
N GLY A 178 31.19 -3.78 -10.39
CA GLY A 178 29.81 -3.38 -10.72
C GLY A 178 28.84 -4.54 -10.92
N ALA A 179 29.25 -5.78 -10.62
CA ALA A 179 28.41 -6.98 -10.66
C ALA A 179 28.46 -7.71 -9.31
N PRO A 180 27.51 -8.63 -9.04
CA PRO A 180 27.54 -9.43 -7.82
C PRO A 180 28.84 -10.23 -7.69
N LYS A 181 29.23 -10.51 -6.44
CA LYS A 181 30.37 -11.38 -6.15
C LYS A 181 30.11 -12.78 -6.71
N LEU A 182 31.17 -13.49 -7.08
CA LEU A 182 31.09 -14.91 -7.43
C LEU A 182 30.38 -15.69 -6.30
N THR A 183 29.60 -16.69 -6.70
CA THR A 183 28.98 -17.63 -5.76
C THR A 183 30.04 -18.39 -4.99
N ASP A 184 29.70 -18.82 -3.77
CA ASP A 184 30.61 -19.59 -2.91
C ASP A 184 31.15 -20.84 -3.61
N CYS A 185 30.34 -21.50 -4.46
CA CYS A 185 30.80 -22.66 -5.20
C CYS A 185 31.86 -22.30 -6.27
N ASN A 186 31.68 -21.20 -7.01
CA ASN A 186 32.66 -20.78 -8.00
C ASN A 186 33.97 -20.33 -7.34
N LEU A 187 33.87 -19.63 -6.19
CA LEU A 187 35.03 -19.29 -5.37
C LEU A 187 35.75 -20.55 -4.90
N ALA A 188 35.02 -21.53 -4.34
CA ALA A 188 35.58 -22.79 -3.87
C ALA A 188 36.27 -23.59 -4.98
N LYS A 189 35.69 -23.64 -6.20
CA LYS A 189 36.31 -24.29 -7.36
C LYS A 189 37.62 -23.61 -7.76
N ILE A 190 37.63 -22.28 -7.87
CA ILE A 190 38.85 -21.54 -8.22
C ILE A 190 39.93 -21.72 -7.15
N SER A 191 39.59 -21.55 -5.87
CA SER A 191 40.54 -21.75 -4.76
C SER A 191 41.03 -23.19 -4.68
N LYS A 192 40.18 -24.20 -4.97
CA LYS A 192 40.60 -25.59 -5.04
C LYS A 192 41.62 -25.82 -6.16
N TRP A 193 41.34 -25.33 -7.36
CA TRP A 193 42.27 -25.44 -8.49
C TRP A 193 43.61 -24.75 -8.21
N ILE A 194 43.59 -23.54 -7.64
CA ILE A 194 44.82 -22.84 -7.21
C ILE A 194 45.55 -23.66 -6.14
N GLY A 195 44.85 -24.18 -5.15
CA GLY A 195 45.41 -25.01 -4.07
C GLY A 195 46.02 -26.33 -4.56
N ASP A 196 45.53 -26.87 -5.68
CA ASP A 196 46.09 -28.05 -6.34
C ASP A 196 47.33 -27.74 -7.20
N GLY A 197 47.81 -26.49 -7.18
CA GLY A 197 48.95 -26.03 -7.98
C GLY A 197 48.56 -25.47 -9.35
N ALA A 198 47.28 -25.18 -9.55
CA ALA A 198 46.73 -24.58 -10.77
C ALA A 198 47.12 -25.34 -12.06
N PRO A 199 46.89 -26.67 -12.17
CA PRO A 199 47.30 -27.44 -13.34
C PRO A 199 46.55 -27.01 -14.61
N ASP A 200 47.25 -27.03 -15.76
CA ASP A 200 46.66 -26.87 -17.10
C ASP A 200 46.13 -28.23 -17.59
N ASN A 201 44.86 -28.54 -17.30
CA ASN A 201 44.24 -29.84 -17.55
C ASN A 201 42.80 -29.79 -18.03
#